data_AF-A0A9P0P8I1-F1
#
_entry.id   AF-A0A9P0P8I1-F1
#
_cell.length_a   1.000
_cell.length_b   1.000
_cell.length_c   1.000
_cell.angle_alpha   90.00
_cell.angle_beta   90.00
_cell.angle_gamma   90.00
#
_symmetry.space_group_name_H-M   'P 1'
#
loop_
_entity.id
_entity.type
_entity.pdbx_description
1 polymer ?
#
loop_
_entity_poly.entity_id
_entity_poly.type
_entity_poly.pdbx_seq_one_letter_code
_entity_poly.pdbx_strand_id
1 'polypeptide(L)'
;MKVDAKKLEKAEAKLQGKQDRRTKETKTVAAPKLETASASQVTSKKESKLEAKGNNRTQDIRIENFDVAYGDRVLLLGADLTLAYGRRYGLVGRNGLGKSTLLRMISGGQLRIPSHISILHVEQEVVGDDTLAIDSVLQCDTVREELLKKERDISAAINAGSQDHALNSELSEVYAQLQNIEADKAPAKASIILNGLGFTPEMQQNPTKTFSGGWRMRLALARALFSRPDLLLLDEPTNMLDIKAIIWLENYLQNWPTTLLVVSHDRNFLDTVPTDILHLHSQRIEPYRGNYEQFEKTKTEKLKNQQREYDAQMQQRQHVQEFIDRFRYNANRAALVQSKIKMLEKLPELKPIVKETEVLLKLPDTEPLSPPILQLNEVSFRYSSSDRYIFTDVNLGATMDSRICIVGDNGAGKTTILKIIMGILSPTSGMRHVHRNLKFGYFSQHHVDQLNMNLNSVELLQQAHPGIPIALWQPKSEGGFHFTKGII
;
A
#
# COMPACT_ATOMS: atom_id res chain seq x y z
N MET A 1 -40.71 26.58 -41.76
CA MET A 1 -39.77 27.66 -41.38
C MET A 1 -38.42 27.32 -42.01
N LYS A 2 -37.93 28.11 -42.97
CA LYS A 2 -36.62 27.90 -43.60
C LYS A 2 -35.55 28.41 -42.63
N VAL A 3 -34.64 27.54 -42.21
CA VAL A 3 -33.54 27.88 -41.31
C VAL A 3 -32.46 28.60 -42.14
N ASP A 4 -32.15 29.84 -41.78
CA ASP A 4 -31.12 30.66 -42.42
C ASP A 4 -29.73 30.03 -42.26
N ALA A 5 -29.24 29.39 -43.33
CA ALA A 5 -27.95 28.69 -43.37
C ALA A 5 -26.76 29.58 -42.91
N LYS A 6 -26.80 30.88 -43.23
CA LYS A 6 -25.77 31.85 -42.81
C LYS A 6 -25.69 32.08 -41.30
N LYS A 7 -26.77 31.86 -40.55
CA LYS A 7 -26.75 32.00 -39.08
C LYS A 7 -26.18 30.76 -38.39
N LEU A 8 -26.32 29.59 -39.00
CA LEU A 8 -25.78 28.32 -38.49
C LEU A 8 -24.26 28.28 -38.65
N GLU A 9 -23.75 28.66 -39.83
CA GLU A 9 -22.32 28.68 -40.14
C GLU A 9 -21.54 29.65 -39.22
N LYS A 10 -22.17 30.79 -38.87
CA LYS A 10 -21.58 31.78 -37.96
C LYS A 10 -21.59 31.32 -36.49
N ALA A 11 -22.48 30.39 -36.13
CA ALA A 11 -22.53 29.78 -34.80
C ALA A 11 -21.50 28.64 -34.66
N GLU A 12 -21.32 27.83 -35.70
CA GLU A 12 -20.30 26.78 -35.76
C GLU A 12 -18.88 27.35 -35.74
N ALA A 13 -18.60 28.42 -36.50
CA ALA A 13 -17.30 29.08 -36.47
C ALA A 13 -16.96 29.69 -35.09
N LYS A 14 -17.97 30.14 -34.34
CA LYS A 14 -17.80 30.62 -32.96
C LYS A 14 -17.54 29.50 -31.95
N LEU A 15 -18.07 28.30 -32.20
CA LEU A 15 -17.84 27.12 -31.37
C LEU A 15 -16.45 26.53 -31.62
N GLN A 16 -16.00 26.46 -32.87
CA GLN A 16 -14.63 26.07 -33.23
C GLN A 16 -13.59 27.05 -32.66
N GLY A 17 -13.80 28.36 -32.79
CA GLY A 17 -12.88 29.36 -32.21
C GLY A 17 -12.80 29.31 -30.67
N LYS A 18 -13.83 28.80 -29.99
CA LYS A 18 -13.79 28.55 -28.53
C LYS A 18 -13.11 27.23 -28.18
N GLN A 19 -13.27 26.18 -28.99
CA GLN A 19 -12.55 24.92 -28.83
C GLN A 19 -11.05 25.07 -29.08
N ASP A 20 -10.66 25.84 -30.12
CA ASP A 20 -9.26 26.11 -30.46
C ASP A 20 -8.54 27.00 -29.43
N ARG A 21 -9.28 27.88 -28.73
CA ARG A 21 -8.74 28.63 -27.59
C ARG A 21 -8.54 27.74 -26.36
N ARG A 22 -9.43 26.78 -26.11
CA ARG A 22 -9.29 25.80 -25.02
C ARG A 22 -8.13 24.81 -25.25
N THR A 23 -7.85 24.42 -26.49
CA THR A 23 -6.73 23.53 -26.82
C THR A 23 -5.37 24.25 -26.90
N LYS A 24 -5.34 25.57 -27.10
CA LYS A 24 -4.10 26.37 -27.05
C LYS A 24 -3.61 26.69 -25.63
N GLU A 25 -4.50 26.70 -24.64
CA GLU A 25 -4.11 26.88 -23.23
C GLU A 25 -3.48 25.62 -22.59
N THR A 26 -3.41 24.49 -23.30
CA THR A 26 -2.93 23.19 -22.77
C THR A 26 -1.57 22.73 -23.31
N LYS A 27 -0.78 23.59 -23.96
CA LYS A 27 0.56 23.22 -24.45
C LYS A 27 1.65 24.20 -24.01
N THR A 28 2.00 24.11 -22.73
CA THR A 28 3.35 24.39 -22.26
C THR A 28 3.81 23.18 -21.45
N VAL A 29 4.58 22.31 -22.10
CA VAL A 29 5.24 21.17 -21.45
C VAL A 29 6.33 21.75 -20.57
N ALA A 30 6.01 21.95 -19.30
CA ALA A 30 7.00 22.21 -18.27
C ALA A 30 7.64 20.88 -17.85
N ALA A 31 8.97 20.88 -17.70
CA ALA A 31 9.74 19.77 -17.14
C ALA A 31 9.13 19.26 -15.82
N PRO A 32 9.30 17.97 -15.46
CA PRO A 32 8.67 17.39 -14.29
C PRO A 32 9.22 18.07 -13.03
N LYS A 33 8.46 19.01 -12.48
CA LYS A 33 8.62 19.42 -11.10
C LYS A 33 8.06 18.28 -10.27
N LEU A 34 8.80 17.81 -9.26
CA LEU A 34 8.27 16.86 -8.28
C LEU A 34 6.96 17.42 -7.73
N GLU A 35 5.84 16.83 -8.13
CA GLU A 35 4.51 17.20 -7.67
C GLU A 35 4.36 16.77 -6.21
N THR A 36 4.24 17.73 -5.31
CA THR A 36 3.94 17.44 -3.90
C THR A 36 2.43 17.26 -3.72
N ALA A 37 2.03 16.28 -2.92
CA ALA A 37 0.63 16.11 -2.53
C ALA A 37 0.16 17.32 -1.72
N SER A 38 -1.09 17.74 -1.92
CA SER A 38 -1.73 18.82 -1.16
C SER A 38 -3.08 18.38 -0.60
N ALA A 39 -3.35 18.76 0.66
CA ALA A 39 -4.62 18.56 1.32
C ALA A 39 -5.29 19.91 1.57
N SER A 40 -6.60 19.97 1.35
CA SER A 40 -7.45 21.04 1.86
C SER A 40 -8.46 20.46 2.84
N GLN A 41 -8.60 21.11 4.00
CA GLN A 41 -9.54 20.70 5.05
C GLN A 41 -10.37 21.92 5.47
N VAL A 42 -11.69 21.78 5.43
CA VAL A 42 -12.60 22.81 5.93
C VAL A 42 -12.76 22.63 7.44
N THR A 43 -12.08 23.46 8.23
CA THR A 43 -12.14 23.37 9.70
C THR A 43 -13.37 24.08 10.26
N SER A 44 -14.13 23.41 11.12
CA SER A 44 -15.23 24.04 11.87
C SER A 44 -14.67 24.95 12.97
N LYS A 45 -15.11 26.22 13.01
CA LYS A 45 -14.76 27.20 14.06
C LYS A 45 -15.13 26.75 15.49
N LYS A 46 -15.91 25.68 15.63
CA LYS A 46 -16.39 25.14 16.91
C LYS A 46 -15.39 24.17 17.55
N GLU A 47 -14.70 23.35 16.76
CA GLU A 47 -13.69 22.39 17.24
C GLU A 47 -12.41 23.10 17.70
N SER A 48 -11.95 24.07 16.92
CA SER A 48 -10.81 24.93 17.26
C SER A 48 -10.99 25.72 18.56
N LYS A 49 -12.24 26.02 18.96
CA LYS A 49 -12.56 26.64 20.26
C LYS A 49 -12.67 25.65 21.42
N LEU A 50 -12.95 24.37 21.14
CA LEU A 50 -13.05 23.32 22.16
C LEU A 50 -11.67 22.81 22.58
N GLU A 51 -10.73 22.66 21.62
CA GLU A 51 -9.32 22.35 21.93
C GLU A 51 -8.67 23.42 22.81
N ALA A 52 -8.94 24.70 22.52
CA ALA A 52 -8.45 25.83 23.31
C ALA A 52 -8.97 25.88 24.75
N LYS A 53 -10.07 25.16 25.06
CA LYS A 53 -10.67 25.09 26.41
C LYS A 53 -10.24 23.87 27.22
N GLY A 54 -9.43 22.96 26.67
CA GLY A 54 -8.79 21.86 27.41
C GLY A 54 -9.71 20.80 28.03
N ASN A 55 -11.04 20.92 27.88
CA ASN A 55 -12.00 20.18 28.70
C ASN A 55 -12.49 18.85 28.09
N ASN A 56 -11.98 18.44 26.93
CA ASN A 56 -12.35 17.15 26.33
C ASN A 56 -11.19 16.60 25.48
N ARG A 57 -10.21 15.95 26.13
CA ARG A 57 -9.11 15.25 25.47
C ARG A 57 -9.57 13.88 24.98
N THR A 58 -10.47 13.86 24.00
CA THR A 58 -10.83 12.61 23.33
C THR A 58 -9.59 12.09 22.58
N GLN A 59 -9.31 10.79 22.70
CA GLN A 59 -8.25 10.13 21.94
C GLN A 59 -8.73 9.69 20.53
N ASP A 60 -10.00 9.92 20.22
CA ASP A 60 -10.55 9.70 18.88
C ASP A 60 -10.07 10.78 17.90
N ILE A 61 -9.72 10.36 16.69
CA ILE A 61 -9.31 11.23 15.59
C ILE A 61 -10.47 11.37 14.63
N ARG A 62 -10.88 12.62 14.34
CA ARG A 62 -11.93 12.94 13.37
C ARG A 62 -11.43 13.98 12.39
N ILE A 63 -11.46 13.63 11.12
CA ILE A 63 -11.05 14.49 10.01
C ILE A 63 -12.23 14.51 9.04
N GLU A 64 -12.99 15.59 9.08
CA GLU A 64 -14.19 15.77 8.25
C GLU A 64 -13.88 16.62 7.01
N ASN A 65 -14.56 16.30 5.91
CA ASN A 65 -14.60 17.04 4.66
C ASN A 65 -13.23 17.53 4.19
N PHE A 66 -12.31 16.58 3.99
CA PHE A 66 -10.99 16.85 3.45
C PHE A 66 -10.86 16.37 2.01
N ASP A 67 -10.11 17.13 1.22
CA ASP A 67 -9.74 16.79 -0.16
C ASP A 67 -8.25 16.50 -0.21
N VAL A 68 -7.88 15.54 -1.05
CA VAL A 68 -6.48 15.20 -1.32
C VAL A 68 -6.25 15.19 -2.83
N ALA A 69 -5.25 15.94 -3.27
CA ALA A 69 -4.81 15.97 -4.66
C ALA A 69 -3.30 15.73 -4.76
N TYR A 70 -2.89 15.06 -5.84
CA TYR A 70 -1.49 14.88 -6.22
C TYR A 70 -1.32 15.38 -7.65
N GLY A 71 -0.61 16.50 -7.82
CA GLY A 71 -0.56 17.21 -9.10
C GLY A 71 -1.96 17.60 -9.59
N ASP A 72 -2.25 17.26 -10.85
CA ASP A 72 -3.56 17.48 -11.47
C ASP A 72 -4.62 16.41 -11.10
N ARG A 73 -4.24 15.37 -10.35
CA ARG A 73 -5.12 14.25 -10.03
C ARG A 73 -5.73 14.39 -8.64
N VAL A 74 -7.05 14.51 -8.59
CA VAL A 74 -7.83 14.41 -7.35
C VAL A 74 -7.86 12.94 -6.89
N LEU A 75 -7.35 12.69 -5.69
CA LEU A 75 -7.29 11.37 -5.06
C LEU A 75 -8.50 11.16 -4.14
N LEU A 76 -8.85 12.16 -3.32
CA LEU A 76 -10.00 12.16 -2.42
C LEU A 76 -10.76 13.48 -2.52
N LEU A 77 -12.10 13.41 -2.46
CA LEU A 77 -12.98 14.57 -2.54
C LEU A 77 -14.08 14.47 -1.47
N GLY A 78 -14.09 15.44 -0.55
CA GLY A 78 -15.00 15.52 0.59
C GLY A 78 -15.02 14.24 1.41
N ALA A 79 -13.84 13.68 1.68
CA ALA A 79 -13.72 12.45 2.45
C ALA A 79 -13.84 12.74 3.95
N ASP A 80 -14.42 11.79 4.68
CA ASP A 80 -14.50 11.80 6.14
C ASP A 80 -13.73 10.60 6.69
N LEU A 81 -12.91 10.84 7.71
CA LEU A 81 -12.11 9.81 8.38
C LEU A 81 -12.33 9.92 9.89
N THR A 82 -12.83 8.85 10.49
CA THR A 82 -13.00 8.74 11.95
C THR A 82 -12.27 7.50 12.44
N LEU A 83 -11.27 7.71 13.30
CA LEU A 83 -10.49 6.65 13.95
C LEU A 83 -10.77 6.72 15.45
N ALA A 84 -11.40 5.68 16.00
CA ALA A 84 -11.62 5.58 17.42
C ALA A 84 -10.38 5.04 18.14
N TYR A 85 -10.18 5.45 19.39
CA TYR A 85 -9.06 4.96 20.18
C TYR A 85 -9.12 3.44 20.42
N GLY A 86 -7.97 2.75 20.30
CA GLY A 86 -7.83 1.31 20.54
C GLY A 86 -8.41 0.42 19.44
N ARG A 87 -8.86 1.00 18.32
CA ARG A 87 -9.30 0.26 17.14
C ARG A 87 -8.18 0.07 16.13
N ARG A 88 -8.30 -0.98 15.32
CA ARG A 88 -7.31 -1.35 14.31
C ARG A 88 -7.99 -1.27 12.94
N TYR A 89 -7.50 -0.37 12.11
CA TYR A 89 -8.07 -0.05 10.81
C TYR A 89 -7.18 -0.60 9.69
N GLY A 90 -7.78 -1.33 8.75
CA GLY A 90 -7.13 -1.75 7.51
C GLY A 90 -7.57 -0.88 6.34
N LEU A 91 -6.66 -0.10 5.76
CA LEU A 91 -6.91 0.73 4.58
C LEU A 91 -6.69 -0.08 3.31
N VAL A 92 -7.77 -0.36 2.59
CA VAL A 92 -7.78 -1.18 1.37
C VAL A 92 -8.25 -0.36 0.16
N GLY A 93 -7.66 -0.62 -0.99
CA GLY A 93 -8.02 0.07 -2.24
C GLY A 93 -7.03 -0.25 -3.35
N ARG A 94 -7.36 0.08 -4.60
CA ARG A 94 -6.46 -0.15 -5.75
C ARG A 94 -5.16 0.65 -5.62
N ASN A 95 -4.13 0.19 -6.33
CA ASN A 95 -2.85 0.90 -6.41
C ASN A 95 -3.01 2.24 -7.12
N GLY A 96 -2.33 3.27 -6.61
CA GLY A 96 -2.40 4.62 -7.19
C GLY A 96 -3.67 5.40 -6.86
N LEU A 97 -4.48 4.98 -5.88
CA LEU A 97 -5.58 5.80 -5.34
C LEU A 97 -5.17 6.71 -4.17
N GLY A 98 -3.89 6.70 -3.77
CA GLY A 98 -3.37 7.61 -2.75
C GLY A 98 -3.30 7.07 -1.32
N LYS A 99 -3.28 5.74 -1.10
CA LYS A 99 -3.16 5.14 0.25
C LYS A 99 -1.91 5.63 1.00
N SER A 100 -0.73 5.42 0.41
CA SER A 100 0.55 5.91 0.95
C SER A 100 0.61 7.44 1.03
N THR A 101 -0.06 8.13 0.11
CA THR A 101 -0.16 9.61 0.13
C THR A 101 -0.96 10.07 1.33
N LEU A 102 -2.10 9.44 1.64
CA LEU A 102 -2.93 9.75 2.80
C LEU A 102 -2.14 9.56 4.11
N LEU A 103 -1.41 8.44 4.25
CA LEU A 103 -0.58 8.19 5.43
C LEU A 103 0.49 9.28 5.62
N ARG A 104 1.18 9.68 4.54
CA ARG A 104 2.16 10.77 4.57
C ARG A 104 1.55 12.13 4.93
N MET A 105 0.32 12.39 4.54
CA MET A 105 -0.36 13.66 4.87
C MET A 105 -0.82 13.72 6.32
N ILE A 106 -1.22 12.57 6.87
CA ILE A 106 -1.52 12.39 8.30
C ILE A 106 -0.24 12.59 9.12
N SER A 107 0.85 11.91 8.76
CA SER A 107 2.12 12.01 9.50
C SER A 107 2.81 13.36 9.34
N GLY A 108 2.70 13.97 8.16
CA GLY A 108 3.27 15.28 7.86
C GLY A 108 2.48 16.45 8.44
N GLY A 109 1.40 16.20 9.18
CA GLY A 109 0.59 17.24 9.85
C GLY A 109 -0.18 18.15 8.90
N GLN A 110 -0.33 17.77 7.62
CA GLN A 110 -1.14 18.53 6.66
C GLN A 110 -2.63 18.41 6.95
N LEU A 111 -3.05 17.23 7.42
CA LEU A 111 -4.38 17.01 7.99
C LEU A 111 -4.32 17.30 9.49
N ARG A 112 -5.24 18.12 10.00
CA ARG A 112 -5.22 18.51 11.41
C ARG A 112 -5.66 17.35 12.29
N ILE A 113 -4.77 16.95 13.18
CA ILE A 113 -4.99 15.97 14.24
C ILE A 113 -4.73 16.66 15.57
N PRO A 114 -5.46 16.32 16.64
CA PRO A 114 -5.23 16.91 17.96
C PRO A 114 -3.78 16.75 18.40
N SER A 115 -3.18 17.84 18.90
CA SER A 115 -1.74 17.93 19.21
C SER A 115 -1.28 17.03 20.35
N HIS A 116 -2.20 16.51 21.16
CA HIS A 116 -1.89 15.56 22.24
C HIS A 116 -1.76 14.11 21.76
N ILE A 117 -2.07 13.82 20.49
CA ILE A 117 -1.99 12.47 19.92
C ILE A 117 -0.62 12.31 19.26
N SER A 118 0.17 11.37 19.78
CA SER A 118 1.44 10.98 19.16
C SER A 118 1.20 10.11 17.91
N ILE A 119 1.78 10.51 16.79
CA ILE A 119 1.67 9.81 15.51
C ILE A 119 3.05 9.30 15.12
N LEU A 120 3.14 8.04 14.72
CA LEU A 120 4.36 7.50 14.13
C LEU A 120 4.04 6.81 12.81
N HIS A 121 4.77 7.21 11.78
CA HIS A 121 4.68 6.64 10.44
C HIS A 121 5.96 5.91 10.08
N VAL A 122 5.83 4.64 9.73
CA VAL A 122 6.95 3.83 9.25
C VAL A 122 7.03 3.95 7.73
N GLU A 123 7.94 4.80 7.25
CA GLU A 123 8.23 4.94 5.82
C GLU A 123 9.22 3.88 5.33
N GLN A 124 9.19 3.61 4.03
CA GLN A 124 9.91 2.50 3.39
C GLN A 124 11.44 2.64 3.36
N GLU A 125 12.00 3.81 3.67
CA GLU A 125 13.43 4.07 3.57
C GLU A 125 14.01 4.64 4.86
N VAL A 126 14.86 3.85 5.52
CA VAL A 126 15.67 4.32 6.66
C VAL A 126 17.14 4.32 6.26
N VAL A 127 17.77 5.48 6.43
CA VAL A 127 19.21 5.64 6.23
C VAL A 127 19.94 4.95 7.39
N GLY A 128 20.92 4.11 7.06
CA GLY A 128 21.74 3.45 8.07
C GLY A 128 22.86 4.36 8.56
N ASP A 129 23.16 4.25 9.84
CA ASP A 129 24.22 4.93 10.58
C ASP A 129 25.15 3.90 11.27
N ASP A 130 26.07 4.41 12.10
CA ASP A 130 27.01 3.59 12.89
C ASP A 130 26.40 3.02 14.18
N THR A 131 25.15 3.35 14.50
CA THR A 131 24.50 2.85 15.73
C THR A 131 24.23 1.35 15.63
N LEU A 132 24.24 0.66 16.77
CA LEU A 132 23.87 -0.76 16.81
C LEU A 132 22.35 -0.90 16.60
N ALA A 133 21.91 -2.01 16.01
CA ALA A 133 20.48 -2.22 15.77
C ALA A 133 19.65 -2.16 17.06
N ILE A 134 20.12 -2.77 18.15
CA ILE A 134 19.41 -2.71 19.43
C ILE A 134 19.36 -1.29 20.02
N ASP A 135 20.47 -0.56 19.92
CA ASP A 135 20.55 0.81 20.44
C ASP A 135 19.67 1.76 19.63
N SER A 136 19.60 1.58 18.31
CA SER A 136 18.70 2.36 17.44
C SER A 136 17.23 2.22 17.85
N VAL A 137 16.80 1.04 18.30
CA VAL A 137 15.45 0.82 18.86
C VAL A 137 15.29 1.50 20.21
N LEU A 138 16.27 1.35 21.09
CA LEU A 138 16.23 1.91 22.44
C LEU A 138 16.23 3.45 22.45
N GLN A 139 16.95 4.08 21.53
CA GLN A 139 17.05 5.54 21.37
C GLN A 139 15.74 6.19 20.91
N CYS A 140 14.74 5.41 20.48
CA CYS A 140 13.43 5.96 20.13
C CYS A 140 12.66 6.47 21.35
N ASP A 141 12.95 5.92 22.53
CA ASP A 141 12.39 6.39 23.79
C ASP A 141 13.25 7.56 24.29
N THR A 142 12.93 8.76 23.80
CA THR A 142 13.65 9.99 24.14
C THR A 142 13.59 10.28 25.63
N VAL A 143 12.47 9.95 26.29
CA VAL A 143 12.30 10.15 27.74
C VAL A 143 13.28 9.27 28.51
N ARG A 144 13.37 7.98 28.15
CA ARG A 144 14.34 7.07 28.76
C ARG A 144 15.78 7.54 28.51
N GLU A 145 16.11 7.94 27.29
CA GLU A 145 17.47 8.37 26.95
C GLU A 145 17.86 9.66 27.71
N GLU A 146 16.93 10.62 27.83
CA GLU A 146 17.14 11.83 28.64
C GLU A 146 17.35 11.51 30.12
N LEU A 147 16.58 10.58 30.68
CA LEU A 147 16.72 10.16 32.08
C LEU A 147 18.04 9.42 32.32
N LEU A 148 18.45 8.52 31.43
CA LEU A 148 19.74 7.83 31.52
C LEU A 148 20.92 8.80 31.35
N LYS A 149 20.77 9.81 30.50
CA LYS A 149 21.80 10.86 30.37
C LYS A 149 21.91 11.68 31.65
N LYS A 150 20.77 12.11 32.23
CA LYS A 150 20.75 12.80 33.53
C LYS A 150 21.36 11.94 34.64
N GLU A 151 21.05 10.65 34.70
CA GLU A 151 21.64 9.71 35.66
C GLU A 151 23.17 9.70 35.54
N ARG A 152 23.71 9.57 34.32
CA ARG A 152 25.16 9.58 34.07
C ARG A 152 25.81 10.90 34.45
N ASP A 153 25.20 12.03 34.07
CA ASP A 153 25.72 13.37 34.34
C ASP A 153 25.77 13.66 35.86
N ILE A 154 24.69 13.33 36.58
CA ILE A 154 24.61 13.50 38.05
C ILE A 154 25.57 12.54 38.75
N SER A 155 25.63 11.27 38.33
CA SER A 155 26.56 10.28 38.91
C SER A 155 28.01 10.67 38.71
N ALA A 156 28.36 11.21 37.53
CA ALA A 156 29.71 11.72 37.25
C ALA A 156 30.04 12.93 38.14
N ALA A 157 29.10 13.86 38.35
CA ALA A 157 29.28 15.01 39.22
C ALA A 157 29.47 14.62 40.70
N ILE A 158 28.71 13.64 41.20
CA ILE A 158 28.86 13.10 42.56
C ILE A 158 30.23 12.44 42.72
N ASN A 159 30.62 11.60 41.75
CA ASN A 159 31.94 10.92 41.77
C ASN A 159 33.12 11.90 41.65
N ALA A 160 32.92 13.08 41.05
CA ALA A 160 33.91 14.14 40.97
C ALA A 160 34.10 14.94 42.28
N GLY A 161 33.40 14.57 43.37
CA GLY A 161 33.59 15.15 44.71
C GLY A 161 32.53 16.17 45.14
N SER A 162 31.45 16.31 44.38
CA SER A 162 30.33 17.20 44.71
C SER A 162 29.49 16.58 45.84
N GLN A 163 29.57 17.10 47.07
CA GLN A 163 28.74 16.68 48.21
C GLN A 163 27.41 17.46 48.30
N ASP A 164 26.81 17.81 47.17
CA ASP A 164 25.53 18.51 47.16
C ASP A 164 24.38 17.54 47.46
N HIS A 165 23.72 17.74 48.61
CA HIS A 165 22.50 17.00 48.97
C HIS A 165 21.38 17.14 47.92
N ALA A 166 21.37 18.24 47.17
CA ALA A 166 20.42 18.47 46.08
C ALA A 166 20.61 17.46 44.93
N LEU A 167 21.85 17.16 44.53
CA LEU A 167 22.16 16.20 43.46
C LEU A 167 21.74 14.77 43.85
N ASN A 168 21.89 14.39 45.11
CA ASN A 168 21.43 13.08 45.60
C ASN A 168 19.91 12.97 45.60
N SER A 169 19.19 14.06 45.90
CA SER A 169 17.72 14.09 45.81
C SER A 169 17.26 13.97 44.35
N GLU A 170 17.88 14.74 43.44
CA GLU A 170 17.58 14.68 42.01
C GLU A 170 17.88 13.30 41.41
N LEU A 171 19.00 12.67 41.80
CA LEU A 171 19.34 11.31 41.39
C LEU A 171 18.28 10.30 41.87
N SER A 172 17.77 10.46 43.09
CA SER A 172 16.72 9.60 43.64
C SER A 172 15.40 9.74 42.87
N GLU A 173 15.05 10.97 42.47
CA GLU A 173 13.88 11.23 41.60
C GLU A 173 14.04 10.62 40.21
N VAL A 174 15.24 10.74 39.61
CA VAL A 174 15.56 10.11 38.31
C VAL A 174 15.45 8.59 38.42
N TYR A 175 15.98 7.97 39.49
CA TYR A 175 15.82 6.52 39.70
C TYR A 175 14.36 6.10 39.85
N ALA A 176 13.54 6.86 40.58
CA ALA A 176 12.12 6.59 40.69
C ALA A 176 11.40 6.69 39.34
N GLN A 177 11.76 7.68 38.51
CA GLN A 177 11.23 7.83 37.15
C GLN A 177 11.67 6.68 36.23
N LEU A 178 12.94 6.29 36.25
CA LEU A 178 13.48 5.15 35.51
C LEU A 178 12.81 3.83 35.89
N GLN A 179 12.51 3.64 37.18
CA GLN A 179 11.79 2.47 37.67
C GLN A 179 10.33 2.47 37.20
N ASN A 180 9.65 3.62 37.22
CA ASN A 180 8.27 3.75 36.76
C ASN A 180 8.11 3.44 35.27
N ILE A 181 9.09 3.79 34.43
CA ILE A 181 9.07 3.47 33.00
C ILE A 181 9.61 2.07 32.68
N GLU A 182 10.00 1.28 33.69
CA GLU A 182 10.64 -0.03 33.54
C GLU A 182 11.85 0.00 32.59
N ALA A 183 12.73 1.00 32.75
CA ALA A 183 13.88 1.23 31.87
C ALA A 183 14.86 0.05 31.81
N ASP A 184 14.89 -0.78 32.85
CA ASP A 184 15.66 -2.02 32.98
C ASP A 184 15.13 -3.14 32.07
N LYS A 185 13.80 -3.21 31.87
CA LYS A 185 13.17 -4.20 30.98
C LYS A 185 13.20 -3.79 29.51
N ALA A 186 13.50 -2.53 29.21
CA ALA A 186 13.50 -1.99 27.85
C ALA A 186 14.44 -2.75 26.88
N PRO A 187 15.70 -3.10 27.22
CA PRO A 187 16.58 -3.88 26.35
C PRO A 187 16.03 -5.27 26.03
N ALA A 188 15.44 -5.95 27.02
CA ALA A 188 14.80 -7.24 26.83
C ALA A 188 13.59 -7.14 25.89
N LYS A 189 12.73 -6.13 26.07
CA LYS A 189 11.59 -5.85 25.19
C LYS A 189 12.04 -5.55 23.75
N ALA A 190 13.06 -4.71 23.58
CA ALA A 190 13.62 -4.40 22.26
C ALA A 190 14.20 -5.65 21.57
N SER A 191 14.92 -6.50 22.33
CA SER A 191 15.47 -7.75 21.81
C SER A 191 14.39 -8.74 21.37
N ILE A 192 13.27 -8.85 22.11
CA ILE A 192 12.12 -9.69 21.74
C ILE A 192 11.49 -9.21 20.43
N ILE A 193 11.28 -7.89 20.27
CA ILE A 193 10.72 -7.31 19.05
C ILE A 193 11.65 -7.54 17.86
N LEU A 194 12.95 -7.29 18.03
CA LEU A 194 13.95 -7.51 17.00
C LEU A 194 14.04 -8.98 16.60
N ASN A 195 14.05 -9.90 17.57
CA ASN A 195 14.08 -11.34 17.31
C ASN A 195 12.83 -11.79 16.54
N GLY A 196 11.65 -11.32 16.94
CA GLY A 196 10.39 -11.58 16.25
C GLY A 196 10.35 -11.10 14.80
N LEU A 197 11.06 -10.02 14.49
CA LEU A 197 11.25 -9.50 13.12
C LEU A 197 12.42 -10.18 12.38
N GLY A 198 13.08 -11.17 12.99
CA GLY A 198 14.13 -12.00 12.38
C GLY A 198 15.56 -11.56 12.68
N PHE A 199 15.81 -10.58 13.55
CA PHE A 199 17.17 -10.20 13.95
C PHE A 199 17.72 -11.18 15.00
N THR A 200 18.75 -11.94 14.62
CA THR A 200 19.46 -12.81 15.57
C THR A 200 20.20 -11.99 16.64
N PRO A 201 20.54 -12.58 17.79
CA PRO A 201 21.30 -11.88 18.83
C PRO A 201 22.61 -11.26 18.32
N GLU A 202 23.28 -11.92 17.39
CA GLU A 202 24.49 -11.40 16.73
C GLU A 202 24.17 -10.19 15.86
N MET A 203 23.09 -10.25 15.06
CA MET A 203 22.66 -9.13 14.22
C MET A 203 22.25 -7.91 15.05
N GLN A 204 21.67 -8.11 16.23
CA GLN A 204 21.29 -6.99 17.10
C GLN A 204 22.48 -6.12 17.52
N GLN A 205 23.69 -6.69 17.50
CA GLN A 205 24.97 -6.03 17.82
C GLN A 205 25.71 -5.50 16.59
N ASN A 206 25.13 -5.60 15.39
CA ASN A 206 25.74 -5.07 14.18
C ASN A 206 25.31 -3.61 13.92
N PRO A 207 26.19 -2.77 13.34
CA PRO A 207 25.85 -1.40 12.96
C PRO A 207 24.77 -1.33 11.88
N THR A 208 23.86 -0.36 11.97
CA THR A 208 22.69 -0.28 11.06
C THR A 208 23.07 -0.10 9.59
N LYS A 209 24.21 0.54 9.31
CA LYS A 209 24.77 0.70 7.95
C LYS A 209 25.06 -0.62 7.22
N THR A 210 25.34 -1.70 7.96
CA THR A 210 25.67 -3.02 7.37
C THR A 210 24.44 -3.74 6.82
N PHE A 211 23.24 -3.35 7.25
CA PHE A 211 22.00 -3.95 6.81
C PHE A 211 21.59 -3.47 5.42
N SER A 212 20.99 -4.37 4.64
CA SER A 212 20.32 -4.02 3.39
C SER A 212 19.06 -3.19 3.65
N GLY A 213 18.52 -2.53 2.62
CA GLY A 213 17.33 -1.69 2.74
C GLY A 213 16.13 -2.42 3.39
N GLY A 214 15.90 -3.69 3.05
CA GLY A 214 14.84 -4.49 3.67
C GLY A 214 15.04 -4.73 5.16
N TRP A 215 16.28 -4.97 5.61
CA TRP A 215 16.59 -5.09 7.04
C TRP A 215 16.47 -3.74 7.77
N ARG A 216 16.85 -2.63 7.14
CA ARG A 216 16.65 -1.29 7.70
C ARG A 216 15.17 -0.94 7.84
N MET A 217 14.32 -1.37 6.89
CA MET A 217 12.87 -1.26 7.00
C MET A 217 12.32 -2.07 8.18
N ARG A 218 12.82 -3.30 8.40
CA ARG A 218 12.45 -4.09 9.60
C ARG A 218 12.89 -3.41 10.89
N LEU A 219 14.06 -2.76 10.89
CA LEU A 219 14.51 -1.98 12.03
C LEU A 219 13.59 -0.77 12.28
N ALA A 220 13.16 -0.06 11.23
CA ALA A 220 12.18 1.02 11.31
C ALA A 220 10.87 0.55 11.95
N LEU A 221 10.38 -0.62 11.53
CA LEU A 221 9.21 -1.26 12.11
C LEU A 221 9.46 -1.60 13.59
N ALA A 222 10.61 -2.16 13.95
CA ALA A 222 10.96 -2.48 15.34
C ALA A 222 10.94 -1.22 16.23
N ARG A 223 11.54 -0.12 15.74
CA ARG A 223 11.54 1.19 16.38
C ARG A 223 10.12 1.68 16.65
N ALA A 224 9.23 1.55 15.67
CA ALA A 224 7.85 1.98 15.80
C ALA A 224 7.02 1.13 16.75
N LEU A 225 7.19 -0.19 16.73
CA LEU A 225 6.54 -1.10 17.67
C LEU A 225 7.03 -0.89 19.11
N PHE A 226 8.28 -0.48 19.28
CA PHE A 226 8.85 -0.17 20.60
C PHE A 226 8.34 1.16 21.15
N SER A 227 8.26 2.20 20.31
CA SER A 227 7.82 3.55 20.73
C SER A 227 6.36 3.64 21.18
N ARG A 228 5.48 2.72 20.74
CA ARG A 228 4.05 2.66 21.12
C ARG A 228 3.31 4.01 21.04
N PRO A 229 3.22 4.62 19.84
CA PRO A 229 2.46 5.85 19.64
C PRO A 229 0.94 5.64 19.88
N ASP A 230 0.22 6.74 20.08
CA ASP A 230 -1.25 6.74 20.17
C ASP A 230 -1.90 6.34 18.82
N LEU A 231 -1.29 6.75 17.71
CA LEU A 231 -1.64 6.35 16.35
C LEU A 231 -0.42 5.79 15.62
N LEU A 232 -0.44 4.49 15.35
CA LEU A 232 0.58 3.81 14.53
C LEU A 232 0.12 3.69 13.08
N LEU A 233 0.91 4.24 12.14
CA LEU A 233 0.67 4.15 10.70
C LEU A 233 1.70 3.20 10.05
N LEU A 234 1.21 2.14 9.41
CA LEU A 234 2.04 1.16 8.71
C LEU A 234 1.67 1.10 7.22
N ASP A 235 2.62 1.39 6.34
CA ASP A 235 2.42 1.31 4.89
C ASP A 235 3.04 0.03 4.30
N GLU A 236 2.20 -0.96 4.00
CA GLU A 236 2.58 -2.28 3.46
C GLU A 236 3.69 -2.98 4.28
N PRO A 237 3.50 -3.21 5.59
CA PRO A 237 4.54 -3.74 6.47
C PRO A 237 4.95 -5.19 6.11
N THR A 238 4.12 -5.95 5.40
CA THR A 238 4.37 -7.36 5.07
C THR A 238 5.31 -7.56 3.88
N ASN A 239 5.49 -6.58 3.00
CA ASN A 239 6.20 -6.74 1.72
C ASN A 239 7.69 -7.14 1.85
N MET A 240 8.34 -6.81 2.96
CA MET A 240 9.76 -7.11 3.21
C MET A 240 9.97 -8.15 4.33
N LEU A 241 8.88 -8.75 4.80
CA LEU A 241 8.89 -9.74 5.87
C LEU A 241 8.83 -11.16 5.29
N ASP A 242 9.52 -12.07 5.96
CA ASP A 242 9.36 -13.50 5.71
C ASP A 242 8.11 -14.01 6.43
N ILE A 243 7.64 -15.20 6.05
CA ILE A 243 6.39 -15.77 6.57
C ILE A 243 6.42 -15.86 8.11
N LYS A 244 7.57 -16.20 8.71
CA LYS A 244 7.70 -16.29 10.17
C LYS A 244 7.53 -14.92 10.83
N ALA A 245 8.20 -13.90 10.31
CA ALA A 245 8.09 -12.54 10.81
C ALA A 245 6.68 -11.94 10.58
N ILE A 246 6.00 -12.30 9.48
CA ILE A 246 4.60 -11.91 9.24
C ILE A 246 3.70 -12.49 10.32
N ILE A 247 3.77 -13.81 10.59
CA ILE A 247 2.96 -14.47 11.62
C ILE A 247 3.26 -13.87 13.01
N TRP A 248 4.53 -13.60 13.31
CA TRP A 248 4.89 -12.94 14.57
C TRP A 248 4.28 -11.53 14.67
N LEU A 249 4.38 -10.74 13.60
CA LEU A 249 3.84 -9.39 13.54
C LEU A 249 2.31 -9.38 13.67
N GLU A 250 1.61 -10.32 13.02
CA GLU A 250 0.16 -10.49 13.14
C GLU A 250 -0.24 -10.72 14.59
N ASN A 251 0.38 -11.71 15.26
CA ASN A 251 0.11 -12.02 16.66
C ASN A 251 0.43 -10.84 17.60
N TYR A 252 1.50 -10.09 17.30
CA TYR A 252 1.89 -8.92 18.09
C TYR A 252 0.88 -7.77 17.93
N LEU A 253 0.43 -7.50 16.70
CA LEU A 253 -0.49 -6.40 16.40
C LEU A 253 -1.96 -6.71 16.76
N GLN A 254 -2.35 -7.97 16.87
CA GLN A 254 -3.69 -8.35 17.35
C GLN A 254 -4.01 -7.77 18.73
N ASN A 255 -3.01 -7.75 19.62
CA ASN A 255 -3.13 -7.24 20.97
C ASN A 255 -2.58 -5.80 21.10
N TRP A 256 -2.50 -5.07 19.98
CA TRP A 256 -2.01 -3.70 19.99
C TRP A 256 -2.97 -2.80 20.81
N PRO A 257 -2.45 -2.08 21.83
CA PRO A 257 -3.31 -1.39 22.80
C PRO A 257 -3.85 -0.03 22.32
N THR A 258 -3.18 0.60 21.35
CA THR A 258 -3.53 1.93 20.82
C THR A 258 -4.17 1.83 19.43
N THR A 259 -4.37 2.95 18.75
CA THR A 259 -4.97 2.95 17.41
C THR A 259 -3.95 2.55 16.35
N LEU A 260 -4.34 1.64 15.47
CA LEU A 260 -3.52 1.17 14.36
C LEU A 260 -4.20 1.50 13.04
N LEU A 261 -3.47 2.05 12.07
CA LEU A 261 -3.91 2.16 10.68
C LEU A 261 -2.86 1.49 9.78
N VAL A 262 -3.25 0.37 9.19
CA VAL A 262 -2.41 -0.42 8.28
C VAL A 262 -2.91 -0.29 6.85
N VAL A 263 -2.01 -0.01 5.92
CA VAL A 263 -2.20 -0.30 4.50
C VAL A 263 -1.61 -1.67 4.21
N SER A 264 -2.41 -2.58 3.68
CA SER A 264 -1.91 -3.88 3.24
C SER A 264 -2.69 -4.39 2.03
N HIS A 265 -2.03 -5.18 1.20
CA HIS A 265 -2.65 -6.02 0.18
C HIS A 265 -2.77 -7.50 0.58
N ASP A 266 -2.24 -7.88 1.75
CA ASP A 266 -2.30 -9.26 2.25
C ASP A 266 -3.66 -9.52 2.92
N ARG A 267 -4.43 -10.43 2.32
CA ARG A 267 -5.76 -10.79 2.81
C ARG A 267 -5.72 -11.47 4.17
N ASN A 268 -4.72 -12.32 4.44
CA ASN A 268 -4.63 -13.05 5.69
C ASN A 268 -4.31 -12.08 6.84
N PHE A 269 -3.38 -11.16 6.59
CA PHE A 269 -3.04 -10.10 7.53
C PHE A 269 -4.25 -9.21 7.84
N LEU A 270 -4.96 -8.77 6.80
CA LEU A 270 -6.15 -7.91 6.92
C LEU A 270 -7.36 -8.62 7.53
N ASP A 271 -7.39 -9.94 7.55
CA ASP A 271 -8.43 -10.70 8.23
C ASP A 271 -8.13 -10.87 9.74
N THR A 272 -6.84 -10.95 10.06
CA THR A 272 -6.34 -11.33 11.40
C THR A 272 -6.14 -10.14 12.33
N VAL A 273 -5.68 -9.00 11.81
CA VAL A 273 -5.24 -7.84 12.62
C VAL A 273 -6.32 -6.75 12.76
N PRO A 274 -6.90 -6.21 11.67
CA PRO A 274 -7.86 -5.10 11.73
C PRO A 274 -9.21 -5.50 12.33
N THR A 275 -9.83 -4.57 13.05
CA THR A 275 -11.23 -4.64 13.53
C THR A 275 -12.20 -3.99 12.56
N ASP A 276 -11.72 -3.06 11.76
CA ASP A 276 -12.50 -2.26 10.82
C ASP A 276 -11.69 -2.08 9.52
N ILE A 277 -12.37 -2.08 8.39
CA ILE A 277 -11.77 -1.88 7.06
C ILE A 277 -12.20 -0.54 6.50
N LEU A 278 -11.23 0.28 6.10
CA LEU A 278 -11.43 1.53 5.38
C LEU A 278 -11.23 1.27 3.90
N HIS A 279 -12.30 1.31 3.11
CA HIS A 279 -12.24 1.06 1.68
C HIS A 279 -12.14 2.38 0.92
N LEU A 280 -11.01 2.57 0.24
CA LEU A 280 -10.74 3.75 -0.57
C LEU A 280 -11.15 3.46 -2.02
N HIS A 281 -12.28 4.05 -2.43
CA HIS A 281 -12.89 3.85 -3.75
C HIS A 281 -13.66 5.11 -4.18
N SER A 282 -13.74 5.35 -5.50
CA SER A 282 -14.44 6.53 -6.07
C SER A 282 -14.09 7.86 -5.41
N GLN A 283 -12.81 8.08 -5.08
CA GLN A 283 -12.31 9.29 -4.41
C GLN A 283 -12.91 9.54 -3.02
N ARG A 284 -13.42 8.49 -2.36
CA ARG A 284 -13.96 8.54 -1.01
C ARG A 284 -13.40 7.41 -0.15
N ILE A 285 -13.58 7.55 1.16
CA ILE A 285 -13.26 6.51 2.14
C ILE A 285 -14.58 6.03 2.72
N GLU A 286 -14.88 4.74 2.54
CA GLU A 286 -16.05 4.09 3.13
C GLU A 286 -15.61 3.16 4.27
N PRO A 287 -16.08 3.36 5.52
CA PRO A 287 -15.76 2.47 6.62
C PRO A 287 -16.68 1.23 6.62
N TYR A 288 -16.08 0.07 6.88
CA TYR A 288 -16.74 -1.22 7.06
C TYR A 288 -16.32 -1.79 8.42
N ARG A 289 -17.28 -2.25 9.22
CA ARG A 289 -16.99 -2.94 10.48
C ARG A 289 -16.75 -4.41 10.20
N GLY A 290 -15.72 -4.99 10.83
CA GLY A 290 -15.38 -6.39 10.66
C GLY A 290 -14.02 -6.62 9.99
N ASN A 291 -13.73 -7.90 9.77
CA ASN A 291 -12.53 -8.36 9.09
C ASN A 291 -12.63 -8.20 7.56
N TYR A 292 -11.55 -8.53 6.86
CA TYR A 292 -11.50 -8.43 5.40
C TYR A 292 -12.54 -9.31 4.70
N GLU A 293 -12.78 -10.52 5.19
CA GLU A 293 -13.78 -11.42 4.60
C GLU A 293 -15.21 -10.83 4.68
N GLN A 294 -15.58 -10.26 5.83
CA GLN A 294 -16.87 -9.58 6.01
C GLN A 294 -16.99 -8.36 5.11
N PHE A 295 -15.90 -7.60 4.95
CA PHE A 295 -15.84 -6.49 4.01
C PHE A 295 -16.09 -6.95 2.56
N GLU A 296 -15.41 -8.00 2.07
CA GLU A 296 -15.61 -8.48 0.69
C GLU A 296 -17.04 -8.98 0.46
N LYS A 297 -17.62 -9.72 1.42
CA LYS A 297 -19.02 -10.15 1.36
C LYS A 297 -19.97 -8.95 1.29
N THR A 298 -19.82 -7.99 2.20
CA THR A 298 -20.69 -6.80 2.24
C THR A 298 -20.53 -5.95 0.96
N LYS A 299 -19.30 -5.78 0.45
CA LYS A 299 -19.01 -5.06 -0.80
C LYS A 299 -19.67 -5.76 -1.98
N THR A 300 -19.52 -7.07 -2.11
CA THR A 300 -20.10 -7.82 -3.24
C THR A 300 -21.62 -7.83 -3.21
N GLU A 301 -22.25 -7.94 -2.04
CA GLU A 301 -23.70 -7.80 -1.88
C GLU A 301 -24.20 -6.41 -2.23
N LYS A 302 -23.54 -5.35 -1.74
CA LYS A 302 -23.85 -3.95 -2.06
C LYS A 302 -23.77 -3.71 -3.58
N LEU A 303 -22.73 -4.21 -4.25
CA LEU A 303 -22.58 -4.10 -5.70
C LEU A 303 -23.66 -4.88 -6.47
N LYS A 304 -24.02 -6.09 -6.02
CA LYS A 304 -25.11 -6.88 -6.62
C LYS A 304 -26.46 -6.18 -6.48
N ASN A 305 -26.75 -5.60 -5.32
CA ASN A 305 -27.99 -4.87 -5.10
C ASN A 305 -28.06 -3.59 -5.95
N GLN A 306 -26.97 -2.82 -6.00
CA GLN A 306 -26.87 -1.66 -6.90
C GLN A 306 -27.07 -2.06 -8.36
N GLN A 307 -26.48 -3.18 -8.81
CA GLN A 307 -26.64 -3.67 -10.18
C GLN A 307 -28.09 -4.03 -10.48
N ARG A 308 -28.78 -4.74 -9.57
CA ARG A 308 -30.19 -5.08 -9.73
C ARG A 308 -31.09 -3.83 -9.78
N GLU A 309 -30.85 -2.85 -8.91
CA GLU A 309 -31.57 -1.58 -8.92
C GLU A 309 -31.34 -0.80 -10.22
N TYR A 310 -30.10 -0.75 -10.70
CA TYR A 310 -29.74 -0.14 -11.97
C TYR A 310 -30.44 -0.83 -13.14
N ASP A 311 -30.40 -2.17 -13.20
CA ASP A 311 -31.01 -2.95 -14.27
C ASP A 311 -32.54 -2.80 -14.27
N ALA A 312 -33.18 -2.79 -13.08
CA ALA A 312 -34.61 -2.57 -12.95
C ALA A 312 -35.03 -1.16 -13.41
N GLN A 313 -34.26 -0.12 -13.04
CA GLN A 313 -34.51 1.25 -13.50
C GLN A 313 -34.30 1.38 -15.02
N MET A 314 -33.27 0.71 -15.57
CA MET A 314 -33.03 0.68 -17.02
C MET A 314 -34.16 0.00 -17.77
N GLN A 315 -34.63 -1.16 -17.31
CA GLN A 315 -35.78 -1.85 -17.92
C GLN A 315 -37.06 -1.00 -17.84
N GLN A 316 -37.30 -0.34 -16.71
CA GLN A 316 -38.45 0.56 -16.56
C GLN A 316 -38.37 1.75 -17.51
N ARG A 317 -37.19 2.38 -17.65
CA ARG A 317 -36.97 3.46 -18.62
C ARG A 317 -37.16 2.97 -20.04
N GLN A 318 -36.62 1.81 -20.40
CA GLN A 318 -36.77 1.22 -21.73
C GLN A 318 -38.24 0.92 -22.05
N HIS A 319 -38.99 0.33 -21.13
CA HIS A 319 -40.40 0.04 -21.32
C HIS A 319 -41.25 1.32 -21.52
N VAL A 320 -40.97 2.36 -20.73
CA VAL A 320 -41.62 3.67 -20.89
C VAL A 320 -41.24 4.33 -22.22
N GLN A 321 -39.97 4.21 -22.64
CA GLN A 321 -39.48 4.73 -23.91
C GLN A 321 -40.13 4.03 -25.11
N GLU A 322 -40.21 2.70 -25.11
CA GLU A 322 -40.89 1.92 -26.14
C GLU A 322 -42.38 2.29 -26.24
N PHE A 323 -43.04 2.55 -25.11
CA PHE A 323 -44.42 3.04 -25.10
C PHE A 323 -44.54 4.43 -25.73
N ILE A 324 -43.63 5.35 -25.39
CA ILE A 324 -43.58 6.70 -25.97
C ILE A 324 -43.39 6.59 -27.48
N ASP A 325 -42.42 5.81 -27.95
CA ASP A 325 -42.09 5.70 -29.38
C ASP A 325 -43.22 5.05 -30.18
N ARG A 326 -43.89 4.03 -29.62
CA ARG A 326 -45.02 3.35 -30.27
C ARG A 326 -46.26 4.24 -30.40
N PHE A 327 -46.53 5.10 -29.42
CA PHE A 327 -47.74 5.92 -29.36
C PHE A 327 -47.53 7.41 -29.66
N ARG A 328 -46.30 7.82 -30.04
CA ARG A 328 -45.92 9.22 -30.31
C ARG A 328 -46.79 9.90 -31.36
N TYR A 329 -47.22 9.17 -32.38
CA TYR A 329 -47.97 9.69 -33.52
C TYR A 329 -49.49 9.46 -33.39
N ASN A 330 -49.98 8.91 -32.28
CA ASN A 330 -51.40 8.66 -32.08
C ASN A 330 -52.06 9.80 -31.29
N ALA A 331 -52.90 10.60 -31.98
CA ALA A 331 -53.56 11.78 -31.41
C ALA A 331 -54.43 11.48 -30.17
N ASN A 332 -55.07 10.30 -30.11
CA ASN A 332 -55.98 9.94 -29.01
C ASN A 332 -55.26 9.58 -27.70
N ARG A 333 -53.93 9.35 -27.74
CA ARG A 333 -53.12 8.98 -26.55
C ARG A 333 -52.07 10.02 -26.19
N ALA A 334 -52.11 11.20 -26.82
CA ALA A 334 -51.12 12.26 -26.64
C ALA A 334 -50.96 12.72 -25.17
N ALA A 335 -52.06 12.83 -24.42
CA ALA A 335 -52.02 13.20 -23.00
C ALA A 335 -51.29 12.14 -22.13
N LEU A 336 -51.47 10.85 -22.44
CA LEU A 336 -50.84 9.75 -21.71
C LEU A 336 -49.33 9.68 -21.99
N VAL A 337 -48.94 9.90 -23.26
CA VAL A 337 -47.53 9.96 -23.70
C VAL A 337 -46.83 11.17 -23.05
N GLN A 338 -47.46 12.34 -23.01
CA GLN A 338 -46.96 13.53 -22.32
C GLN A 338 -46.72 13.28 -20.81
N SER A 339 -47.64 12.56 -20.14
CA SER A 339 -47.46 12.19 -18.74
C SER A 339 -46.28 11.24 -18.52
N LYS A 340 -46.04 10.30 -19.45
CA LYS A 340 -44.94 9.34 -19.39
C LYS A 340 -43.59 9.98 -19.70
N ILE A 341 -43.54 10.96 -20.60
CA ILE A 341 -42.34 11.79 -20.84
C ILE A 341 -41.96 12.55 -19.57
N LYS A 342 -42.92 13.23 -18.92
CA LYS A 342 -42.69 13.92 -17.64
C LYS A 342 -42.26 12.96 -16.52
N MET A 343 -42.77 11.74 -16.52
CA MET A 343 -42.37 10.70 -15.56
C MET A 343 -40.91 10.29 -15.78
N LEU A 344 -40.49 10.14 -17.04
CA LEU A 344 -39.12 9.78 -17.40
C LEU A 344 -38.12 10.91 -17.10
N GLU A 345 -38.52 12.17 -17.27
CA GLU A 345 -37.74 13.36 -16.88
C GLU A 345 -37.58 13.51 -15.35
N LYS A 346 -38.55 13.05 -14.57
CA LYS A 346 -38.50 13.07 -13.10
C LYS A 346 -37.73 11.91 -12.48
N LEU A 347 -37.40 10.87 -13.25
CA LEU A 347 -36.60 9.76 -12.73
C LEU A 347 -35.17 10.25 -12.46
N PRO A 348 -34.59 9.92 -11.28
CA PRO A 348 -33.23 10.32 -10.94
C PRO A 348 -32.23 9.85 -12.00
N GLU A 349 -31.19 10.65 -12.23
CA GLU A 349 -30.11 10.29 -13.17
C GLU A 349 -29.42 9.01 -12.73
N LEU A 350 -29.34 8.04 -13.65
CA LEU A 350 -28.64 6.80 -13.45
C LEU A 350 -27.15 7.07 -13.44
N LYS A 351 -26.51 6.89 -12.29
CA LYS A 351 -25.05 6.80 -12.24
C LYS A 351 -24.66 5.39 -12.68
N PRO A 352 -23.90 5.22 -13.77
CA PRO A 352 -23.42 3.90 -14.16
C PRO A 352 -22.56 3.34 -13.02
N ILE A 353 -22.77 2.08 -12.68
CA ILE A 353 -21.92 1.39 -11.73
C ILE A 353 -20.56 1.25 -12.40
N VAL A 354 -19.56 1.95 -11.86
CA VAL A 354 -18.18 1.79 -12.29
C VAL A 354 -17.72 0.44 -11.76
N LYS A 355 -17.91 -0.62 -12.55
CA LYS A 355 -17.30 -1.91 -12.24
C LYS A 355 -15.80 -1.73 -12.32
N GLU A 356 -15.12 -2.00 -11.21
CA GLU A 356 -13.67 -2.09 -11.21
C GLU A 356 -13.27 -3.21 -12.16
N THR A 357 -12.49 -2.89 -13.18
CA THR A 357 -12.06 -3.85 -14.18
C THR A 357 -11.16 -4.89 -13.51
N GLU A 358 -11.58 -6.16 -13.53
CA GLU A 358 -10.76 -7.26 -13.03
C GLU A 358 -9.54 -7.44 -13.92
N VAL A 359 -8.35 -7.34 -13.33
CA VAL A 359 -7.10 -7.55 -14.06
C VAL A 359 -6.88 -9.06 -14.17
N LEU A 360 -7.20 -9.63 -15.32
CA LEU A 360 -6.94 -11.03 -15.59
C LEU A 360 -5.53 -11.21 -16.16
N LEU A 361 -4.64 -11.83 -15.37
CA LEU A 361 -3.30 -12.22 -15.80
C LEU A 361 -3.32 -13.66 -16.35
N LYS A 362 -3.42 -13.81 -17.67
CA LYS A 362 -3.37 -15.13 -18.32
C LYS A 362 -1.96 -15.42 -18.83
N LEU A 363 -1.33 -16.47 -18.31
CA LEU A 363 -0.09 -17.01 -18.85
C LEU A 363 -0.40 -17.92 -20.05
N PRO A 364 0.42 -17.90 -21.11
CA PRO A 364 0.22 -18.75 -22.28
C PRO A 364 0.50 -20.23 -21.96
N ASP A 365 -0.26 -21.13 -22.60
CA ASP A 365 -0.04 -22.57 -22.45
C ASP A 365 1.30 -22.99 -23.08
N THR A 366 2.04 -23.85 -22.38
CA THR A 366 3.35 -24.37 -22.80
C THR A 366 3.22 -25.65 -23.62
N GLU A 367 4.18 -25.89 -24.52
CA GLU A 367 4.29 -27.17 -25.23
C GLU A 367 4.74 -28.29 -24.28
N PRO A 368 4.24 -29.54 -24.43
CA PRO A 368 4.63 -30.65 -23.58
C PRO A 368 6.11 -31.01 -23.79
N LEU A 369 6.89 -31.05 -22.70
CA LEU A 369 8.29 -31.44 -22.70
C LEU A 369 8.45 -32.88 -22.17
N SER A 370 9.36 -33.65 -22.75
CA SER A 370 9.69 -34.98 -22.24
C SER A 370 10.55 -34.88 -20.97
N PRO A 371 10.25 -35.68 -19.92
CA PRO A 371 11.12 -35.78 -18.74
C PRO A 371 12.54 -36.29 -19.09
N PRO A 372 13.58 -35.95 -18.32
CA PRO A 372 13.58 -35.07 -17.14
C PRO A 372 13.68 -33.58 -17.51
N ILE A 373 12.83 -32.75 -16.88
CA ILE A 373 12.71 -31.31 -17.20
C ILE A 373 13.74 -30.48 -16.44
N LEU A 374 13.74 -30.61 -15.12
CA LEU A 374 14.70 -29.95 -14.22
C LEU A 374 15.03 -30.93 -13.11
N GLN A 375 16.32 -31.18 -12.92
CA GLN A 375 16.84 -32.01 -11.85
C GLN A 375 18.15 -31.42 -11.30
N LEU A 376 18.21 -31.24 -10.00
CA LEU A 376 19.42 -30.92 -9.24
C LEU A 376 19.80 -32.17 -8.45
N ASN A 377 21.04 -32.62 -8.59
CA ASN A 377 21.58 -33.77 -7.87
C ASN A 377 22.79 -33.33 -7.04
N GLU A 378 22.70 -33.52 -5.72
CA GLU A 378 23.77 -33.26 -4.74
C GLU A 378 24.39 -31.85 -4.87
N VAL A 379 23.55 -30.86 -5.18
CA VAL A 379 24.04 -29.52 -5.48
C VAL A 379 24.43 -28.78 -4.21
N SER A 380 25.68 -28.32 -4.18
CA SER A 380 26.24 -27.48 -3.11
C SER A 380 26.77 -26.16 -3.67
N PHE A 381 26.59 -25.06 -2.94
CA PHE A 381 27.00 -23.73 -3.42
C PHE A 381 27.53 -22.81 -2.30
N ARG A 382 28.56 -22.03 -2.65
CA ARG A 382 29.10 -20.88 -1.89
C ARG A 382 29.54 -19.77 -2.86
N TYR A 383 29.51 -18.51 -2.42
CA TYR A 383 29.91 -17.36 -3.25
C TYR A 383 31.43 -17.22 -3.35
N SER A 384 32.13 -17.21 -2.21
CA SER A 384 33.59 -17.25 -2.14
C SER A 384 34.08 -18.57 -1.54
N SER A 385 35.35 -18.91 -1.80
CA SER A 385 36.02 -20.05 -1.17
C SER A 385 36.16 -19.90 0.35
N SER A 386 36.19 -18.65 0.84
CA SER A 386 36.21 -18.28 2.26
C SER A 386 34.83 -18.33 2.93
N ASP A 387 33.75 -18.34 2.15
CA ASP A 387 32.40 -18.26 2.68
C ASP A 387 31.89 -19.63 3.11
N ARG A 388 30.95 -19.64 4.06
CA ARG A 388 30.21 -20.85 4.41
C ARG A 388 29.34 -21.28 3.21
N TYR A 389 29.16 -22.59 3.07
CA TYR A 389 28.19 -23.13 2.12
C TYR A 389 26.79 -22.64 2.48
N ILE A 390 26.07 -22.13 1.49
CA ILE A 390 24.70 -21.65 1.66
C ILE A 390 23.75 -22.84 1.74
N PHE A 391 24.00 -23.84 0.90
CA PHE A 391 23.33 -25.13 0.93
C PHE A 391 24.29 -26.23 0.47
N THR A 392 24.05 -27.42 0.98
CA THR A 392 24.83 -28.65 0.74
C THR A 392 23.89 -29.78 0.34
N ASP A 393 24.32 -30.59 -0.63
CA ASP A 393 23.66 -31.83 -1.09
C ASP A 393 22.17 -31.68 -1.44
N VAL A 394 21.81 -30.59 -2.12
CA VAL A 394 20.42 -30.33 -2.51
C VAL A 394 20.02 -31.20 -3.70
N ASN A 395 18.97 -32.02 -3.48
CA ASN A 395 18.31 -32.80 -4.50
C ASN A 395 16.91 -32.23 -4.80
N LEU A 396 16.65 -31.83 -6.05
CA LEU A 396 15.37 -31.24 -6.45
C LEU A 396 14.98 -31.71 -7.86
N GLY A 397 13.80 -32.28 -8.02
CA GLY A 397 13.23 -32.62 -9.32
C GLY A 397 11.94 -31.83 -9.58
N ALA A 398 11.71 -31.41 -10.82
CA ALA A 398 10.45 -30.79 -11.24
C ALA A 398 9.91 -31.42 -12.54
N THR A 399 8.57 -31.49 -12.61
CA THR A 399 7.78 -31.98 -13.75
C THR A 399 6.95 -30.83 -14.37
N MET A 400 6.26 -31.03 -15.50
CA MET A 400 5.46 -29.97 -16.15
C MET A 400 4.37 -29.38 -15.23
N ASP A 401 3.76 -30.22 -14.39
CA ASP A 401 2.65 -29.82 -13.53
C ASP A 401 3.09 -29.39 -12.11
N SER A 402 4.40 -29.38 -11.85
CA SER A 402 4.94 -29.06 -10.54
C SER A 402 4.65 -27.59 -10.17
N ARG A 403 4.13 -27.38 -8.95
CA ARG A 403 4.02 -26.09 -8.28
C ARG A 403 4.89 -26.13 -7.04
N ILE A 404 6.04 -25.46 -7.09
CA ILE A 404 7.06 -25.53 -6.04
C ILE A 404 7.12 -24.17 -5.34
N CYS A 405 6.95 -24.16 -4.03
CA CYS A 405 7.14 -22.99 -3.19
C CYS A 405 8.44 -23.17 -2.37
N ILE A 406 9.39 -22.24 -2.51
CA ILE A 406 10.64 -22.25 -1.74
C ILE A 406 10.48 -21.30 -0.54
N VAL A 407 10.41 -21.87 0.66
CA VAL A 407 10.28 -21.14 1.92
C VAL A 407 11.59 -21.14 2.70
N GLY A 408 11.77 -20.15 3.58
CA GLY A 408 13.01 -19.94 4.33
C GLY A 408 13.15 -18.50 4.82
N ASP A 409 14.20 -18.21 5.55
CA ASP A 409 14.44 -16.88 6.09
C ASP A 409 15.05 -15.96 5.01
N ASN A 410 14.95 -14.65 5.17
CA ASN A 410 15.58 -13.71 4.24
C ASN A 410 17.11 -13.86 4.30
N GLY A 411 17.75 -14.03 3.15
CA GLY A 411 19.20 -14.30 3.07
C GLY A 411 19.57 -15.79 3.13
N ALA A 412 18.61 -16.71 3.30
CA ALA A 412 18.87 -18.16 3.30
C ALA A 412 19.28 -18.75 1.93
N GLY A 413 19.39 -17.93 0.87
CA GLY A 413 19.81 -18.38 -0.45
C GLY A 413 18.68 -18.74 -1.43
N LYS A 414 17.43 -18.35 -1.18
CA LYS A 414 16.29 -18.60 -2.09
C LYS A 414 16.51 -18.07 -3.51
N THR A 415 16.94 -16.82 -3.61
CA THR A 415 17.27 -16.21 -4.91
C THR A 415 18.49 -16.89 -5.54
N THR A 416 19.42 -17.36 -4.72
CA THR A 416 20.61 -18.08 -5.18
C THR A 416 20.25 -19.42 -5.80
N ILE A 417 19.38 -20.22 -5.19
CA ILE A 417 18.93 -21.49 -5.78
C ILE A 417 18.13 -21.26 -7.08
N LEU A 418 17.31 -20.21 -7.15
CA LEU A 418 16.63 -19.83 -8.40
C LEU A 418 17.63 -19.47 -9.51
N LYS A 419 18.67 -18.70 -9.19
CA LYS A 419 19.75 -18.37 -10.13
C LYS A 419 20.52 -19.62 -10.60
N ILE A 420 20.72 -20.61 -9.73
CA ILE A 420 21.31 -21.90 -10.14
C ILE A 420 20.35 -22.64 -11.06
N ILE A 421 19.07 -22.76 -10.73
CA ILE A 421 18.06 -23.42 -11.57
C ILE A 421 18.03 -22.81 -12.98
N MET A 422 18.11 -21.49 -13.08
CA MET A 422 18.16 -20.78 -14.36
C MET A 422 19.50 -20.92 -15.10
N GLY A 423 20.57 -21.34 -14.42
CA GLY A 423 21.92 -21.44 -14.99
C GLY A 423 22.71 -20.13 -15.01
N ILE A 424 22.26 -19.11 -14.26
CA ILE A 424 23.00 -17.85 -14.06
C ILE A 424 24.20 -18.09 -13.13
N LEU A 425 24.04 -18.95 -12.14
CA LEU A 425 25.11 -19.37 -11.23
C LEU A 425 25.40 -20.85 -11.43
N SER A 426 26.68 -21.20 -11.49
CA SER A 426 27.13 -22.59 -11.53
C SER A 426 27.26 -23.15 -10.11
N PRO A 427 26.83 -24.40 -9.86
CA PRO A 427 27.02 -25.03 -8.57
C PRO A 427 28.52 -25.23 -8.28
N THR A 428 28.92 -25.16 -7.00
CA THR A 428 30.31 -25.44 -6.59
C THR A 428 30.59 -26.94 -6.60
N SER A 429 29.58 -27.76 -6.26
CA SER A 429 29.59 -29.22 -6.35
C SER A 429 28.19 -29.70 -6.75
N GLY A 430 28.10 -30.93 -7.28
CA GLY A 430 26.87 -31.53 -7.77
C GLY A 430 26.55 -31.20 -9.23
N MET A 431 25.40 -31.69 -9.71
CA MET A 431 24.98 -31.58 -11.10
C MET A 431 23.61 -30.93 -11.26
N ARG A 432 23.53 -30.00 -12.23
CA ARG A 432 22.27 -29.42 -12.71
C ARG A 432 21.94 -29.99 -14.08
N HIS A 433 20.83 -30.70 -14.19
CA HIS A 433 20.26 -31.19 -15.44
C HIS A 433 19.00 -30.39 -15.81
N VAL A 434 18.96 -29.84 -17.02
CA VAL A 434 17.81 -29.09 -17.54
C VAL A 434 17.52 -29.52 -18.98
N HIS A 435 16.25 -29.69 -19.32
CA HIS A 435 15.81 -30.01 -20.67
C HIS A 435 16.16 -28.86 -21.64
N ARG A 436 16.71 -29.18 -22.81
CA ARG A 436 17.27 -28.19 -23.76
C ARG A 436 16.26 -27.15 -24.24
N ASN A 437 15.00 -27.54 -24.38
CA ASN A 437 13.93 -26.66 -24.86
C ASN A 437 13.19 -25.94 -23.72
N LEU A 438 13.62 -26.08 -22.46
CA LEU A 438 13.01 -25.40 -21.34
C LEU A 438 13.34 -23.90 -21.39
N LYS A 439 12.32 -23.06 -21.36
CA LYS A 439 12.45 -21.61 -21.24
C LYS A 439 12.13 -21.16 -19.82
N PHE A 440 12.89 -20.20 -19.32
CA PHE A 440 12.69 -19.63 -17.99
C PHE A 440 12.06 -18.24 -18.10
N GLY A 441 10.83 -18.10 -17.62
CA GLY A 441 10.26 -16.79 -17.25
C GLY A 441 10.65 -16.47 -15.82
N TYR A 442 11.44 -15.42 -15.60
CA TYR A 442 11.90 -15.03 -14.27
C TYR A 442 11.38 -13.66 -13.87
N PHE A 443 10.84 -13.59 -12.66
CA PHE A 443 10.30 -12.38 -12.07
C PHE A 443 11.08 -12.07 -10.78
N SER A 444 11.98 -11.09 -10.82
CA SER A 444 12.83 -10.66 -9.69
C SER A 444 12.40 -9.39 -8.98
N GLN A 445 12.36 -9.38 -7.65
CA GLN A 445 11.99 -8.25 -6.78
C GLN A 445 12.48 -6.83 -7.20
N HIS A 446 13.66 -6.68 -7.84
CA HIS A 446 14.22 -5.41 -8.33
C HIS A 446 13.82 -5.05 -9.78
N HIS A 447 12.57 -5.27 -10.19
CA HIS A 447 12.12 -5.00 -11.57
C HIS A 447 12.28 -3.55 -12.01
N VAL A 448 12.16 -2.62 -11.05
CA VAL A 448 12.20 -1.17 -11.29
C VAL A 448 13.52 -0.75 -11.97
N ASP A 449 14.63 -1.42 -11.64
CA ASP A 449 15.95 -1.13 -12.21
C ASP A 449 16.15 -1.75 -13.61
N GLN A 450 15.34 -2.76 -13.97
CA GLN A 450 15.40 -3.42 -15.29
C GLN A 450 14.47 -2.76 -16.31
N LEU A 451 13.51 -1.96 -15.85
CA LEU A 451 12.55 -1.27 -16.71
C LEU A 451 13.07 0.13 -17.03
N ASN A 452 13.09 0.48 -18.31
CA ASN A 452 13.41 1.84 -18.71
C ASN A 452 12.23 2.75 -18.39
N MET A 453 12.33 3.50 -17.29
CA MET A 453 11.28 4.40 -16.79
C MET A 453 10.92 5.54 -17.74
N ASN A 454 11.71 5.75 -18.81
CA ASN A 454 11.43 6.74 -19.84
C ASN A 454 10.55 6.22 -20.99
N LEU A 455 10.26 4.91 -21.03
CA LEU A 455 9.44 4.29 -22.08
C LEU A 455 8.05 3.95 -21.53
N ASN A 456 7.03 4.03 -22.40
CA ASN A 456 5.70 3.56 -22.02
C ASN A 456 5.63 2.02 -22.02
N SER A 457 4.68 1.45 -21.28
CA SER A 457 4.59 -0.02 -21.10
C SER A 457 4.36 -0.78 -22.42
N VAL A 458 3.70 -0.18 -23.39
CA VAL A 458 3.43 -0.80 -24.70
C VAL A 458 4.68 -0.79 -25.59
N GLU A 459 5.41 0.32 -25.59
CA GLU A 459 6.69 0.49 -26.28
C GLU A 459 7.74 -0.47 -25.74
N LEU A 460 7.79 -0.65 -24.41
CA LEU A 460 8.71 -1.59 -23.78
C LEU A 460 8.44 -3.02 -24.22
N LEU A 461 7.17 -3.44 -24.25
CA LEU A 461 6.78 -4.77 -24.75
C LEU A 461 7.07 -4.94 -26.25
N GLN A 462 6.89 -3.88 -27.03
CA GLN A 462 7.19 -3.88 -28.46
C GLN A 462 8.70 -3.98 -28.75
N GLN A 463 9.54 -3.31 -27.95
CA GLN A 463 10.99 -3.44 -28.05
C GLN A 463 11.49 -4.82 -27.64
N ALA A 464 10.89 -5.41 -26.60
CA ALA A 464 11.24 -6.75 -26.13
C ALA A 464 10.82 -7.87 -27.12
N HIS A 465 9.70 -7.68 -27.85
CA HIS A 465 9.17 -8.66 -28.79
C HIS A 465 8.89 -8.05 -30.18
N PRO A 466 9.92 -7.80 -30.99
CA PRO A 466 9.75 -7.27 -32.35
C PRO A 466 9.00 -8.28 -33.23
N GLY A 467 7.85 -7.86 -33.77
CA GLY A 467 7.02 -8.67 -34.68
C GLY A 467 5.59 -8.95 -34.21
N ILE A 468 5.24 -8.61 -32.97
CA ILE A 468 3.87 -8.74 -32.46
C ILE A 468 3.11 -7.41 -32.67
N PRO A 469 1.98 -7.38 -33.40
CA PRO A 469 1.22 -6.16 -33.65
C PRO A 469 0.75 -5.48 -32.35
N ILE A 470 0.83 -4.14 -32.30
CA ILE A 470 0.45 -3.29 -31.15
C ILE A 470 -0.98 -3.58 -30.65
N ALA A 471 -1.89 -3.94 -31.56
CA ALA A 471 -3.28 -4.29 -31.24
C ALA A 471 -3.43 -5.50 -30.30
N LEU A 472 -2.43 -6.38 -30.19
CA LEU A 472 -2.43 -7.51 -29.24
C LEU A 472 -1.98 -7.09 -27.83
N TRP A 473 -1.30 -5.95 -27.71
CA TRP A 473 -0.80 -5.39 -26.44
C TRP A 473 -1.71 -4.30 -25.86
N GLN A 474 -2.62 -3.76 -26.68
CA GLN A 474 -3.63 -2.83 -26.20
C GLN A 474 -4.68 -3.58 -25.38
N PRO A 475 -5.08 -3.05 -24.20
CA PRO A 475 -6.19 -3.63 -23.47
C PRO A 475 -7.42 -3.62 -24.37
N LYS A 476 -7.97 -4.80 -24.66
CA LYS A 476 -9.34 -4.88 -25.18
C LYS A 476 -10.25 -4.22 -24.13
N SER A 477 -11.39 -3.71 -24.56
CA SER A 477 -12.37 -2.95 -23.74
C SER A 477 -12.78 -3.62 -22.41
N GLU A 478 -12.40 -4.89 -22.20
CA GLU A 478 -12.41 -5.63 -20.94
C GLU A 478 -10.96 -5.72 -20.42
N GLY A 479 -10.57 -4.80 -19.53
CA GLY A 479 -9.18 -4.52 -19.14
C GLY A 479 -8.36 -5.67 -18.52
N GLY A 480 -7.93 -6.61 -19.37
CA GLY A 480 -6.91 -7.62 -19.08
C GLY A 480 -5.76 -7.57 -20.08
N PHE A 481 -4.56 -7.94 -19.61
CA PHE A 481 -3.40 -8.15 -20.48
C PHE A 481 -3.43 -9.59 -21.00
N HIS A 482 -3.48 -9.77 -22.32
CA HIS A 482 -3.43 -11.09 -22.95
C HIS A 482 -2.02 -11.36 -23.47
N PHE A 483 -1.27 -12.21 -22.78
CA PHE A 483 0.02 -12.69 -23.28
C PHE A 483 -0.24 -13.86 -24.25
N THR A 484 -0.11 -13.60 -25.55
CA THR A 484 -0.17 -14.63 -26.60
C THR A 484 1.05 -15.55 -26.61
N LYS A 485 0.89 -16.78 -27.15
CA LYS A 485 2.00 -17.72 -27.38
C LYS A 485 3.13 -17.03 -28.17
N GLY A 486 4.36 -17.13 -27.64
CA GLY A 486 5.57 -16.51 -28.22
C GLY A 486 6.19 -15.38 -27.38
N ILE A 487 5.53 -14.97 -26.28
CA ILE A 487 5.99 -13.88 -25.39
C ILE A 487 6.84 -14.39 -24.20
N ILE A 488 6.94 -15.71 -24.00
CA ILE A 488 7.78 -16.34 -22.95
C ILE A 488 8.84 -17.25 -23.57
#